data_AF-A0A5J9T1T4-F1
#
_entry.id   AF-A0A5J9T1T4-F1
#
_cell.length_a   1.000
_cell.length_b   1.000
_cell.length_c   1.000
_cell.angle_alpha   90.00
_cell.angle_beta   90.00
_cell.angle_gamma   90.00
#
_symmetry.space_group_name_H-M   'P 1'
#
loop_
_entity.id
_entity.type
_entity.pdbx_description
1 polymer ?
#
loop_
_entity_poly.entity_id
_entity_poly.type
_entity_poly.pdbx_seq_one_letter_code
_entity_poly.pdbx_strand_id
1 'polypeptide(L)'
;MLADVRHNNPCFVKRRSLARSLVGGERGEVRHRVRGRGQGELRQLPRAAGARRRRVVPAYDNTLWGGTVAMPDHTPTTDDDREIREVIREFNAKITADQRVEVVQIPIADGITLCRRIG
;
A
#
# COMPACT_ATOMS: atom_id res chain seq x y z
N MET A 1 14.18 15.81 -19.59
CA MET A 1 13.26 16.16 -18.48
C MET A 1 12.31 14.99 -18.26
N LEU A 2 12.73 13.95 -17.53
CA LEU A 2 11.77 13.04 -16.89
C LEU A 2 11.51 13.64 -15.51
N ALA A 3 10.27 14.09 -15.27
CA ALA A 3 9.86 14.54 -13.96
C ALA A 3 10.00 13.38 -12.96
N ASP A 4 10.68 13.65 -11.86
CA ASP A 4 10.98 12.73 -10.78
C ASP A 4 9.69 12.26 -10.09
N VAL A 5 9.14 11.14 -10.55
CA VAL A 5 7.95 10.50 -9.96
C VAL A 5 8.23 10.03 -8.51
N ARG A 6 9.51 9.98 -8.09
CA ARG A 6 9.91 9.59 -6.73
C ARG A 6 9.51 10.64 -5.68
N HIS A 7 9.36 11.91 -6.05
CA HIS A 7 9.04 12.99 -5.11
C HIS A 7 7.54 13.25 -4.91
N ASN A 8 6.65 12.61 -5.68
CA ASN A 8 5.21 12.94 -5.65
C ASN A 8 4.31 11.76 -5.27
N ASN A 9 4.85 10.69 -4.68
CA ASN A 9 4.03 9.59 -4.14
C ASN A 9 3.59 9.90 -2.69
N PRO A 10 2.30 10.24 -2.44
CA PRO A 10 1.81 10.60 -1.11
C PRO A 10 1.86 9.45 -0.09
N CYS A 11 2.15 8.22 -0.51
CA CYS A 11 2.38 7.07 0.38
C CYS A 11 3.59 7.28 1.33
N PHE A 12 4.49 8.22 1.03
CA PHE A 12 5.70 8.49 1.83
C PHE A 12 5.66 9.77 2.69
N VAL A 13 4.50 10.42 2.84
CA VAL A 13 4.36 11.48 3.86
C VAL A 13 4.40 10.85 5.27
N LYS A 14 5.56 11.02 5.93
CA LYS A 14 5.90 10.78 7.35
C LYS A 14 6.23 9.33 7.78
N ARG A 15 7.45 8.90 7.42
CA ARG A 15 8.25 7.88 8.15
C ARG A 15 8.71 8.39 9.54
N ARG A 16 7.77 8.74 10.44
CA ARG A 16 8.06 8.95 11.88
C ARG A 16 7.08 8.26 12.83
N SER A 17 6.07 7.54 12.31
CA SER A 17 4.97 7.01 13.14
C SER A 17 4.79 5.48 13.06
N LEU A 18 5.13 4.81 11.97
CA LEU A 18 4.73 3.39 11.80
C LEU A 18 5.53 2.36 12.62
N ALA A 19 6.69 2.73 13.18
CA ALA A 19 7.50 1.79 13.99
C ALA A 19 6.92 1.52 15.40
N ARG A 20 5.86 2.23 15.84
CA ARG A 20 5.29 2.05 17.20
C ARG A 20 3.92 1.38 17.25
N SER A 21 3.28 1.04 16.13
CA SER A 21 1.93 0.44 16.16
C SER A 21 1.89 -1.08 16.10
N LEU A 22 3.03 -1.77 16.22
CA LEU A 22 3.08 -3.23 16.37
C LEU A 22 3.15 -3.69 17.83
N VAL A 23 3.11 -2.78 18.82
CA VAL A 23 3.03 -3.11 20.25
C VAL A 23 1.94 -2.24 20.89
N GLY A 24 1.07 -2.86 21.69
CA GLY A 24 -0.23 -2.35 22.12
C GLY A 24 -0.25 -0.94 22.73
N GLY A 25 -1.42 -0.31 22.62
CA GLY A 25 -1.72 0.97 23.26
C GLY A 25 -3.08 1.50 22.81
N GLU A 26 -4.05 1.44 23.71
CA GLU A 26 -5.38 2.03 23.58
C GLU A 26 -5.28 3.51 23.19
N ARG A 27 -6.06 3.96 22.19
CA ARG A 27 -6.12 5.37 21.80
C ARG A 27 -7.52 5.91 22.03
N GLY A 28 -7.65 6.68 23.12
CA GLY A 28 -8.76 7.60 23.32
C GLY A 28 -8.83 8.62 22.19
N GLU A 29 -10.03 8.80 21.64
CA GLU A 29 -10.32 9.68 20.51
C GLU A 29 -10.64 11.10 21.03
N VAL A 30 -9.72 12.04 20.88
CA VAL A 30 -10.00 13.47 21.11
C VAL A 30 -10.62 14.05 19.84
N ARG A 31 -11.94 14.26 19.84
CA ARG A 31 -12.68 14.87 18.72
C ARG A 31 -12.68 16.40 18.81
N HIS A 32 -11.97 17.06 17.89
CA HIS A 32 -12.20 18.47 17.59
C HIS A 32 -13.46 18.64 16.72
N ARG A 33 -14.44 19.40 17.23
CA ARG A 33 -15.75 19.63 16.61
C ARG A 33 -15.69 20.80 15.63
N VAL A 34 -15.62 20.53 14.33
CA VAL A 34 -15.89 21.54 13.29
C VAL A 34 -17.39 21.53 12.99
N ARG A 35 -18.11 22.60 13.35
CA ARG A 35 -19.54 22.77 13.03
C ARG A 35 -19.69 23.21 11.58
N GLY A 36 -19.94 22.26 10.67
CA GLY A 36 -20.46 22.51 9.32
C GLY A 36 -21.96 22.19 9.25
N ARG A 37 -22.76 23.17 8.81
CA ARG A 37 -24.21 23.04 8.62
C ARG A 37 -24.51 22.15 7.42
N GLY A 38 -25.49 21.24 7.57
CA GLY A 38 -26.02 20.39 6.50
C GLY A 38 -26.34 18.98 6.98
N GLN A 39 -27.33 18.83 7.86
CA GLN A 39 -27.88 17.51 8.20
C GLN A 39 -28.77 17.03 7.05
N GLY A 40 -28.14 16.52 5.98
CA GLY A 40 -28.78 15.51 5.15
C GLY A 40 -28.79 14.21 5.95
N GLU A 41 -29.95 13.80 6.41
CA GLU A 41 -30.15 12.52 7.07
C GLU A 41 -29.82 11.41 6.05
N LEU A 42 -28.58 10.92 6.06
CA LEU A 42 -28.17 9.75 5.30
C LEU A 42 -28.93 8.55 5.88
N ARG A 43 -30.13 8.32 5.35
CA ARG A 43 -30.85 7.06 5.57
C ARG A 43 -29.89 5.95 5.17
N GLN A 44 -29.43 5.18 6.16
CA GLN A 44 -28.69 3.96 5.90
C GLN A 44 -29.64 3.04 5.14
N LEU A 45 -29.45 2.94 3.82
CA LEU A 45 -30.20 1.98 3.03
C LEU A 45 -29.87 0.59 3.58
N PRO A 46 -30.87 -0.24 3.87
CA PRO A 46 -30.64 -1.60 4.33
C PRO A 46 -29.74 -2.30 3.31
N ARG A 47 -28.65 -2.90 3.77
CA ARG A 47 -27.79 -3.73 2.91
C ARG A 47 -28.70 -4.77 2.26
N ALA A 48 -28.88 -4.69 0.95
CA ALA A 48 -29.68 -5.66 0.21
C ALA A 48 -29.12 -7.07 0.50
N ALA A 49 -29.93 -7.88 1.19
CA ALA A 49 -29.63 -9.29 1.42
C ALA A 49 -29.51 -9.97 0.04
N GLY A 50 -28.28 -10.34 -0.35
CA GLY A 50 -28.00 -10.93 -1.67
C GLY A 50 -26.96 -10.18 -2.50
N ALA A 51 -26.46 -9.02 -2.07
CA ALA A 51 -25.34 -8.37 -2.76
C ALA A 51 -24.08 -9.26 -2.70
N ARG A 52 -23.69 -9.85 -3.84
CA ARG A 52 -22.40 -10.54 -3.98
C ARG A 52 -21.31 -9.58 -3.51
N ARG A 53 -20.46 -10.02 -2.56
CA ARG A 53 -19.34 -9.19 -2.10
C ARG A 53 -18.52 -8.79 -3.33
N ARG A 54 -18.39 -7.49 -3.58
CA ARG A 54 -17.47 -6.98 -4.61
C ARG A 54 -16.10 -7.55 -4.29
N ARG A 55 -15.55 -8.37 -5.20
CA ARG A 55 -14.19 -8.87 -5.06
C ARG A 55 -13.26 -7.70 -5.35
N VAL A 56 -12.76 -7.08 -4.28
CA VAL A 56 -11.70 -6.08 -4.38
C VAL A 56 -10.39 -6.81 -4.65
N VAL A 57 -9.61 -6.30 -5.59
CA VAL A 57 -8.25 -6.78 -5.88
C VAL A 57 -7.31 -5.67 -5.45
N PRO A 58 -6.63 -5.80 -4.29
CA PRO A 58 -5.54 -4.91 -3.92
C PRO A 58 -4.48 -4.82 -5.01
N ALA A 59 -3.97 -3.61 -5.22
CA ALA A 59 -2.84 -3.30 -6.08
C ALA A 59 -1.78 -2.60 -5.25
N TYR A 60 -0.53 -3.03 -5.40
CA TYR A 60 0.64 -2.45 -4.74
C TYR A 60 1.51 -1.80 -5.82
N ASP A 61 1.84 -0.53 -5.66
CA ASP A 61 2.69 0.23 -6.57
C ASP A 61 4.18 0.08 -6.22
N ASN A 62 5.04 0.46 -7.16
CA ASN A 62 6.50 0.52 -7.02
C ASN A 62 7.17 -0.83 -6.67
N THR A 63 6.56 -1.96 -7.08
CA THR A 63 7.08 -3.30 -6.70
C THR A 63 8.32 -3.75 -7.48
N LEU A 64 8.77 -2.96 -8.46
CA LEU A 64 10.06 -3.14 -9.14
C LEU A 64 11.12 -2.14 -8.67
N TRP A 65 10.75 -1.04 -8.02
CA TRP A 65 11.64 0.00 -7.48
C TRP A 65 12.79 0.39 -8.41
N GLY A 66 12.46 0.98 -9.55
CA GLY A 66 13.38 1.35 -10.64
C GLY A 66 14.05 0.15 -11.31
N GLY A 67 13.55 -1.07 -11.08
CA GLY A 67 14.20 -2.32 -11.47
C GLY A 67 15.33 -2.76 -10.52
N THR A 68 15.64 -2.00 -9.47
CA THR A 68 16.77 -2.29 -8.56
C THR A 68 16.62 -3.62 -7.82
N VAL A 69 15.39 -4.09 -7.63
CA VAL A 69 15.11 -5.39 -6.98
C VAL A 69 15.71 -6.57 -7.75
N ALA A 70 15.91 -6.43 -9.06
CA ALA A 70 16.49 -7.46 -9.92
C ALA A 70 18.01 -7.27 -10.17
N MET A 71 18.61 -6.19 -9.67
CA MET A 71 20.03 -5.89 -9.88
C MET A 71 20.92 -6.65 -8.86
N PRO A 72 22.21 -6.88 -9.17
CA PRO A 72 23.18 -7.38 -8.20
C PRO A 72 23.29 -6.50 -6.94
N ASP A 73 23.70 -7.08 -5.80
CA ASP A 73 23.80 -6.35 -4.51
C ASP A 73 24.86 -5.25 -4.52
N HIS A 74 25.87 -5.39 -5.37
CA HIS A 74 26.96 -4.41 -5.51
C HIS A 74 26.67 -3.32 -6.54
N THR A 75 25.47 -3.28 -7.14
CA THR A 75 25.09 -2.22 -8.06
C THR A 75 25.06 -0.87 -7.33
N PRO A 76 25.76 0.16 -7.83
CA PRO A 76 25.73 1.49 -7.21
C PRO A 76 24.32 2.09 -7.20
N THR A 77 23.80 2.38 -6.02
CA THR A 77 22.53 3.08 -5.79
C THR A 77 22.69 4.07 -4.64
N THR A 78 21.68 4.91 -4.42
CA THR A 78 21.63 5.72 -3.19
C THR A 78 21.44 4.82 -1.96
N ASP A 79 21.78 5.32 -0.78
CA ASP A 79 21.57 4.59 0.48
C ASP A 79 20.08 4.33 0.71
N ASP A 80 19.23 5.32 0.45
CA ASP A 80 17.77 5.20 0.52
C ASP A 80 17.24 4.13 -0.44
N ASP A 81 17.70 4.13 -1.69
CA ASP A 81 17.29 3.12 -2.68
C ASP A 81 17.73 1.71 -2.28
N ARG A 82 18.90 1.57 -1.66
CA ARG A 82 19.37 0.27 -1.17
C ARG A 82 18.51 -0.25 -0.03
N GLU A 83 18.15 0.59 0.93
CA GLU A 83 17.24 0.20 2.02
C GLU A 83 15.85 -0.16 1.50
N ILE A 84 15.30 0.65 0.59
CA ILE A 84 13.94 0.43 0.06
C ILE A 84 13.92 -0.83 -0.82
N ARG A 85 14.93 -1.04 -1.67
CA ARG A 85 15.10 -2.26 -2.47
C ARG A 85 14.95 -3.51 -1.63
N GLU A 86 15.61 -3.60 -0.47
CA GLU A 86 15.54 -4.77 0.39
C GLU A 86 14.15 -4.98 1.00
N VAL A 87 13.48 -3.87 1.38
CA VAL A 87 12.07 -3.92 1.83
C VAL A 87 11.14 -4.43 0.72
N ILE A 88 11.32 -3.96 -0.52
CA ILE A 88 10.48 -4.39 -1.65
C ILE A 88 10.77 -5.85 -2.03
N ARG A 89 12.03 -6.30 -1.97
CA ARG A 89 12.39 -7.72 -2.15
C ARG A 89 11.71 -8.61 -1.12
N GLU A 90 11.79 -8.23 0.15
CA GLU A 90 11.15 -8.97 1.23
C GLU A 90 9.62 -9.01 1.05
N PHE A 91 9.02 -7.88 0.67
CA PHE A 91 7.59 -7.80 0.36
C PHE A 91 7.20 -8.73 -0.81
N ASN A 92 7.91 -8.65 -1.94
CA ASN A 92 7.64 -9.48 -3.12
C ASN A 92 7.77 -10.98 -2.80
N ALA A 93 8.78 -11.37 -2.02
CA ALA A 93 8.94 -12.75 -1.57
C ALA A 93 7.77 -13.20 -0.68
N LYS A 94 7.38 -12.37 0.31
CA LYS A 94 6.27 -12.66 1.23
C LYS A 94 4.94 -12.83 0.50
N ILE A 95 4.59 -11.89 -0.38
CA ILE A 95 3.28 -11.94 -1.05
C ILE A 95 3.20 -13.07 -2.07
N THR A 96 4.30 -13.39 -2.75
CA THR A 96 4.37 -14.52 -3.69
C THR A 96 4.22 -15.86 -2.96
N ALA A 97 4.65 -15.96 -1.70
CA ALA A 97 4.50 -17.15 -0.87
C ALA A 97 3.13 -17.25 -0.15
N ASP A 98 2.30 -16.21 -0.18
CA ASP A 98 1.01 -16.19 0.54
C ASP A 98 -0.06 -17.01 -0.20
N GLN A 99 -0.35 -18.20 0.30
CA GLN A 99 -1.32 -19.14 -0.28
C GLN A 99 -2.78 -18.65 -0.24
N ARG A 100 -3.07 -17.52 0.40
CA ARG A 100 -4.42 -16.94 0.44
C ARG A 100 -4.72 -16.05 -0.76
N VAL A 101 -3.72 -15.77 -1.60
CA VAL A 101 -3.85 -14.89 -2.76
C VAL A 101 -3.24 -15.52 -4.01
N GLU A 102 -3.85 -15.23 -5.15
CA GLU A 102 -3.17 -15.29 -6.44
C GLU A 102 -2.50 -13.95 -6.72
N VAL A 103 -1.25 -13.99 -7.19
CA VAL A 103 -0.42 -12.80 -7.40
C VAL A 103 -0.05 -12.69 -8.87
N VAL A 104 -0.13 -11.47 -9.42
CA VAL A 104 0.51 -11.14 -10.68
C VAL A 104 1.29 -9.83 -10.54
N GLN A 105 2.58 -9.86 -10.87
CA GLN A 105 3.41 -8.66 -10.97
C GLN A 105 3.44 -8.20 -12.43
N ILE A 106 3.06 -6.94 -12.64
CA ILE A 106 2.92 -6.33 -13.95
C ILE A 106 4.02 -5.27 -14.10
N PRO A 107 4.87 -5.33 -15.15
CA PRO A 107 5.95 -4.38 -15.38
C PRO A 107 5.44 -3.11 -16.08
N ILE A 108 4.39 -2.49 -15.52
CA ILE A 108 3.91 -1.17 -15.94
C ILE A 108 4.42 -0.13 -14.95
N ALA A 109 4.94 0.99 -15.47
CA ALA A 109 5.60 2.03 -14.69
C ALA A 109 6.69 1.42 -13.80
N ASP A 110 6.59 1.59 -12.49
CA ASP A 110 7.59 1.12 -11.53
C ASP A 110 7.25 -0.24 -10.90
N GLY A 111 6.40 -1.01 -11.58
CA GLY A 111 5.87 -2.28 -11.09
C GLY A 111 4.56 -2.12 -10.33
N ILE A 112 3.57 -2.92 -10.72
CA ILE A 112 2.30 -3.04 -10.02
C ILE A 112 2.09 -4.51 -9.69
N THR A 113 1.87 -4.85 -8.42
CA THR A 113 1.50 -6.20 -8.01
C THR A 113 0.02 -6.25 -7.65
N LEU A 114 -0.76 -7.06 -8.38
CA LEU A 114 -2.17 -7.31 -8.08
C LEU A 114 -2.29 -8.61 -7.29
N CYS A 115 -3.08 -8.58 -6.21
CA CYS A 115 -3.30 -9.74 -5.35
C CYS A 115 -4.80 -10.05 -5.26
N ARG A 116 -5.22 -11.19 -5.81
CA ARG A 116 -6.61 -11.64 -5.73
C ARG A 116 -6.75 -12.70 -4.65
N ARG A 117 -7.55 -12.43 -3.62
CA ARG A 117 -7.84 -13.44 -2.59
C ARG A 117 -8.50 -14.68 -3.19
N ILE A 118 -7.97 -15.85 -2.83
CA ILE A 118 -8.54 -17.16 -3.12
C ILE A 118 -9.10 -17.74 -1.83
N GLY A 119 -10.38 -18.12 -1.86
CA GLY A 119 -11.21 -18.39 -0.68
C GLY A 119 -12.55 -17.69 -0.76
#